data_AF-D7GHY8-F1
#
_entry.id   AF-D7GHY8-F1
#
_cell.length_a   1.000
_cell.length_b   1.000
_cell.length_c   1.000
_cell.angle_alpha   90.00
_cell.angle_beta   90.00
_cell.angle_gamma   90.00
#
_symmetry.space_group_name_H-M   'P 1'
#
loop_
_entity.id
_entity.type
_entity.pdbx_description
1 polymer ?
#
loop_
_entity_poly.entity_id
_entity_poly.type
_entity_poly.pdbx_seq_one_letter_code
_entity_poly.pdbx_strand_id
1 'polypeptide(L)'
;MDLRTMSDALDAAGRKLSPSGISKLENGDRRVDVDDLTVIAYLLRTSPAALLTPPDEQTTLTGVPETYLPEEIEKWARGELVLTSHGLLAYWQQEWVQNLNRIQYFESALRHGSPNQASHDDYKKRLADLKERQRLIRERGVQIDPTGRVFDAADYLDRFGPAE
;
A
#
# COMPACT_ATOMS: atom_id res chain seq x y z
N MET A 1 5.37 14.16 -21.86
CA MET A 1 6.74 14.32 -22.39
C MET A 1 6.83 13.46 -23.64
N ASP A 2 7.37 13.94 -24.76
CA ASP A 2 7.55 13.08 -25.94
C ASP A 2 8.81 12.19 -25.82
N LEU A 3 8.91 11.15 -26.64
CA LEU A 3 10.00 10.17 -26.58
C LEU A 3 11.38 10.78 -26.84
N ARG A 4 11.46 11.82 -27.67
CA ARG A 4 12.72 12.49 -27.98
C ARG A 4 13.20 13.30 -26.78
N THR A 5 12.32 14.08 -26.18
CA THR A 5 12.57 14.85 -24.96
C THR A 5 13.01 13.93 -23.82
N MET A 6 12.36 12.77 -23.67
CA MET A 6 12.75 11.77 -22.67
C MET A 6 14.13 11.18 -22.97
N SER A 7 14.42 10.84 -24.23
CA SER A 7 15.73 10.35 -24.67
C SER A 7 16.85 11.34 -24.36
N ASP A 8 16.64 12.63 -24.67
CA ASP A 8 17.61 13.68 -24.41
C ASP A 8 17.82 13.87 -22.90
N ALA A 9 16.75 13.81 -22.10
CA ALA A 9 16.82 13.90 -20.65
C ALA A 9 17.53 12.69 -20.00
N LEU A 10 17.32 11.49 -20.53
CA LEU A 10 18.01 10.28 -20.09
C LEU A 10 19.52 10.36 -20.39
N ASP A 11 19.91 10.81 -21.59
CA ASP A 11 21.33 10.98 -21.94
C ASP A 11 21.99 12.04 -21.04
N ALA A 12 21.30 13.15 -20.77
CA ALA A 12 21.77 14.18 -19.83
C ALA A 12 21.92 13.66 -18.40
N ALA A 13 21.12 12.67 -17.98
CA ALA A 13 21.23 11.99 -16.71
C ALA A 13 22.27 10.84 -16.71
N GLY A 14 23.05 10.68 -17.79
CA GLY A 14 24.11 9.68 -17.92
C GLY A 14 23.62 8.31 -18.39
N ARG A 15 22.37 8.19 -18.85
CA ARG A 15 21.77 6.93 -19.30
C ARG A 15 21.36 7.00 -20.77
N LYS A 16 22.12 6.33 -21.64
CA LYS A 16 21.81 6.29 -23.07
C LYS A 16 20.66 5.36 -23.37
N LEU A 17 19.51 5.91 -23.75
CA LEU A 17 18.37 5.15 -24.25
C LEU A 17 17.72 5.90 -25.42
N SER A 18 17.65 5.27 -26.59
CA SER A 18 17.10 5.91 -27.80
C SER A 18 15.57 6.02 -27.75
N PRO A 19 14.93 6.91 -28.54
CA PRO A 19 13.47 7.00 -28.60
C PRO A 19 12.80 5.67 -28.96
N SER A 20 13.42 4.87 -29.85
CA SER A 20 12.94 3.52 -30.17
C SER A 20 13.09 2.55 -28.99
N GLY A 21 14.16 2.68 -28.20
CA GLY A 21 14.35 1.92 -26.97
C GLY A 21 13.28 2.24 -25.92
N ILE A 22 12.95 3.52 -25.75
CA ILE A 22 11.86 3.98 -24.85
C ILE A 22 10.52 3.43 -25.34
N SER A 23 10.20 3.55 -26.64
CA SER A 23 8.96 3.01 -27.20
C SER A 23 8.82 1.50 -26.96
N LYS A 24 9.92 0.73 -27.07
CA LYS A 24 9.90 -0.71 -26.76
C LYS A 24 9.70 -1.00 -25.27
N LEU A 25 10.20 -0.14 -24.37
CA LEU A 25 9.91 -0.24 -22.94
C LEU A 25 8.43 -0.01 -22.67
N GLU A 26 7.83 1.04 -23.24
CA GLU A 26 6.42 1.36 -23.07
C GLU A 26 5.48 0.26 -23.58
N ASN A 27 5.84 -0.40 -24.68
CA ASN A 27 5.08 -1.51 -25.24
C ASN A 27 5.30 -2.86 -24.51
N GLY A 28 6.21 -2.92 -23.54
CA GLY A 28 6.60 -4.18 -22.89
C GLY A 28 7.44 -5.13 -23.77
N ASP A 29 7.88 -4.68 -24.95
CA ASP A 29 8.72 -5.43 -25.89
C ASP A 29 10.19 -5.54 -25.43
N ARG A 30 10.58 -4.75 -24.42
CA ARG A 30 11.92 -4.73 -23.83
C ARG A 30 11.82 -4.70 -22.31
N ARG A 31 12.66 -5.51 -21.64
CA ARG A 31 12.81 -5.47 -20.18
C ARG A 31 13.50 -4.18 -19.73
N VAL A 32 13.02 -3.62 -18.62
CA VAL A 32 13.65 -2.51 -17.89
C VAL A 32 14.71 -3.08 -16.96
N ASP A 33 15.91 -2.48 -16.93
CA ASP A 33 16.90 -2.77 -15.89
C ASP A 33 16.81 -1.78 -14.72
N VAL A 34 17.54 -2.05 -13.63
CA VAL A 34 17.45 -1.24 -12.40
C VAL A 34 17.91 0.20 -12.64
N ASP A 35 18.92 0.40 -13.49
CA ASP A 35 19.41 1.72 -13.84
C ASP A 35 18.38 2.51 -14.65
N ASP A 36 17.78 1.88 -15.67
CA ASP A 36 16.68 2.43 -16.47
C ASP A 36 15.53 2.85 -15.53
N LEU A 37 15.10 1.97 -14.62
CA LEU A 37 14.04 2.23 -13.65
C LEU A 37 14.36 3.45 -12.77
N THR A 38 15.58 3.52 -12.24
CA THR A 38 15.99 4.56 -11.29
C THR A 38 16.03 5.93 -11.95
N VAL A 39 16.63 6.01 -13.15
CA VAL A 39 16.72 7.28 -13.89
C VAL A 39 15.34 7.72 -14.40
N ILE A 40 14.50 6.80 -14.89
CA ILE A 40 13.12 7.11 -15.29
C ILE A 40 12.32 7.65 -14.09
N ALA A 41 12.41 7.02 -12.93
CA ALA A 41 11.74 7.50 -11.71
C ALA A 41 12.16 8.93 -11.35
N TYR A 42 13.47 9.21 -11.37
CA TYR A 42 14.01 10.55 -11.12
C TYR A 42 13.47 11.59 -12.11
N LEU A 43 13.49 11.29 -13.42
CA LEU A 43 13.01 12.20 -14.46
C LEU A 43 11.51 12.48 -14.35
N LEU A 44 10.73 11.47 -13.97
CA LEU A 44 9.29 11.58 -13.73
C LEU A 44 8.94 12.16 -12.35
N ARG A 45 9.96 12.49 -11.52
CA ARG A 45 9.80 13.01 -10.15
C ARG A 45 8.94 12.10 -9.27
N THR A 46 9.14 10.80 -9.42
CA THR A 46 8.47 9.75 -8.65
C THR A 46 9.52 8.83 -8.01
N SER A 47 9.08 7.82 -7.24
CA SER A 47 9.97 6.79 -6.70
C SER A 47 9.99 5.55 -7.60
N PRO A 48 11.08 4.75 -7.61
CA PRO A 48 11.09 3.45 -8.26
C PRO A 48 9.95 2.54 -7.77
N ALA A 49 9.64 2.60 -6.47
CA ALA A 49 8.53 1.86 -5.87
C ALA A 49 7.19 2.25 -6.50
N ALA A 50 6.94 3.53 -6.76
CA ALA A 50 5.70 3.97 -7.40
C ALA A 50 5.57 3.47 -8.85
N LEU A 51 6.67 3.28 -9.58
CA LEU A 51 6.63 2.69 -10.93
C LEU A 51 6.46 1.16 -10.91
N LEU A 52 6.86 0.51 -9.83
CA LEU A 52 6.69 -0.94 -9.62
C LEU A 52 5.37 -1.30 -8.95
N THR A 53 4.70 -0.33 -8.32
CA THR A 53 3.40 -0.54 -7.67
C THR A 53 2.33 -0.56 -8.76
N PRO A 54 1.64 -1.68 -8.97
CA PRO A 54 0.61 -1.75 -9.97
C PRO A 54 -0.56 -0.81 -9.62
N PRO A 55 -1.24 -0.22 -10.63
CA PRO A 55 -2.46 0.56 -10.37
C PRO A 55 -3.53 -0.33 -9.73
N ASP A 56 -4.49 0.29 -9.01
CA ASP A 56 -5.43 -0.27 -8.02
C ASP A 56 -6.25 -1.54 -8.40
N GLU A 57 -6.06 -2.12 -9.59
CA GLU A 57 -6.76 -3.29 -10.11
C GLU A 57 -5.83 -4.43 -10.55
N GLN A 58 -4.51 -4.21 -10.62
CA GLN A 58 -3.54 -5.24 -10.98
C GLN A 58 -2.81 -5.75 -9.73
N THR A 59 -2.92 -7.04 -9.43
CA THR A 59 -2.23 -7.68 -8.30
C THR A 59 -1.05 -8.55 -8.72
N THR A 60 -0.97 -8.89 -10.02
CA THR A 60 -0.01 -9.87 -10.50
C THR A 60 1.36 -9.23 -10.72
N LEU A 61 2.26 -9.45 -9.76
CA LEU A 61 3.68 -9.17 -9.92
C LEU A 61 4.42 -10.43 -10.38
N THR A 62 5.30 -10.29 -11.36
CA THR A 62 6.12 -11.42 -11.85
C THR A 62 6.96 -11.98 -10.71
N GLY A 63 6.83 -13.29 -10.44
CA GLY A 63 7.59 -13.98 -9.40
C GLY A 63 7.05 -13.84 -7.97
N VAL A 64 5.90 -13.17 -7.80
CA VAL A 64 5.21 -13.04 -6.50
C VAL A 64 3.90 -13.85 -6.55
N PRO A 65 3.58 -14.66 -5.52
CA PRO A 65 2.30 -15.38 -5.45
C PRO A 65 1.08 -14.45 -5.54
N GLU A 66 0.05 -14.91 -6.26
CA GLU A 66 -1.22 -14.16 -6.43
C GLU A 66 -2.13 -14.19 -5.18
N THR A 67 -1.68 -14.79 -4.07
CA THR A 67 -2.45 -14.90 -2.82
C THR A 67 -2.46 -13.62 -1.99
N TYR A 68 -1.66 -12.62 -2.35
CA TYR A 68 -1.57 -11.34 -1.66
C TYR A 68 -2.60 -10.34 -2.18
N LEU A 69 -3.13 -9.51 -1.27
CA LEU A 69 -4.06 -8.44 -1.62
C LEU A 69 -3.31 -7.26 -2.26
N PRO A 70 -3.97 -6.44 -3.09
CA PRO A 70 -3.35 -5.25 -3.70
C PRO A 70 -2.68 -4.33 -2.65
N GLU A 71 -3.35 -4.11 -1.52
CA GLU A 71 -2.83 -3.32 -0.41
C GLU A 71 -1.56 -3.93 0.21
N GLU A 72 -1.49 -5.26 0.35
CA GLU A 72 -0.28 -5.93 0.87
C GLU A 72 0.89 -5.75 -0.11
N ILE A 73 0.63 -5.86 -1.41
CA ILE A 73 1.63 -5.63 -2.46
C ILE A 73 2.10 -4.18 -2.46
N GLU A 74 1.19 -3.21 -2.35
CA GLU A 74 1.52 -1.79 -2.25
C GLU A 74 2.41 -1.50 -1.04
N LYS A 75 2.03 -2.01 0.15
CA LYS A 75 2.80 -1.83 1.37
C LYS A 75 4.17 -2.50 1.30
N TRP A 76 4.26 -3.68 0.68
CA TRP A 76 5.53 -4.35 0.46
C TRP A 76 6.43 -3.57 -0.51
N ALA A 77 5.89 -3.06 -1.62
CA ALA A 77 6.62 -2.26 -2.59
C ALA A 77 7.20 -0.97 -1.97
N ARG A 78 6.54 -0.41 -0.96
CA ARG A 78 7.00 0.74 -0.18
C ARG A 78 7.96 0.40 0.96
N GLY A 79 8.20 -0.88 1.24
CA GLY A 79 9.01 -1.33 2.37
C GLY A 79 8.30 -1.21 3.72
N GLU A 80 6.99 -1.02 3.73
CA GLU A 80 6.14 -0.91 4.93
C GLU A 80 5.66 -2.28 5.43
N LEU A 81 5.74 -3.32 4.59
CA LEU A 81 5.33 -4.69 4.88
C LEU A 81 6.38 -5.69 4.38
N VAL A 82 6.57 -6.79 5.11
CA VAL A 82 7.30 -7.96 4.64
C VAL A 82 6.30 -9.07 4.34
N LEU A 83 6.30 -9.61 3.11
CA LEU A 83 5.40 -10.68 2.66
C LEU A 83 5.78 -12.05 3.26
N THR A 84 5.62 -12.16 4.57
CA THR A 84 5.79 -13.36 5.39
C THR A 84 4.58 -13.50 6.30
N SER A 85 4.33 -14.71 6.82
CA SER A 85 3.22 -14.91 7.77
C SER A 85 3.31 -13.99 8.99
N HIS A 86 4.52 -13.75 9.50
CA HIS A 86 4.74 -12.85 10.63
C HIS A 86 4.52 -11.38 10.26
N GLY A 87 5.06 -10.92 9.13
CA GLY A 87 4.88 -9.54 8.66
C GLY A 87 3.41 -9.22 8.35
N LEU A 88 2.70 -10.16 7.71
CA LEU A 88 1.25 -10.05 7.49
C LEU A 88 0.48 -9.99 8.80
N LEU A 89 0.77 -10.90 9.74
CA LEU A 89 0.12 -10.90 11.05
C LEU A 89 0.31 -9.55 11.75
N ALA A 90 1.54 -9.03 11.80
CA ALA A 90 1.85 -7.73 12.39
C ALA A 90 1.07 -6.58 11.75
N TYR A 91 1.09 -6.52 10.42
CA TYR A 91 0.40 -5.47 9.66
C TYR A 91 -1.11 -5.50 9.87
N TRP A 92 -1.75 -6.66 9.72
CA TRP A 92 -3.20 -6.78 9.90
C TRP A 92 -3.64 -6.60 11.36
N GLN A 93 -2.81 -6.96 12.34
CA GLN A 93 -3.03 -6.62 13.75
C GLN A 93 -3.06 -5.09 13.96
N GLN A 94 -2.08 -4.39 13.38
CA GLN A 94 -2.02 -2.93 13.46
C GLN A 94 -3.26 -2.29 12.81
N GLU A 95 -3.63 -2.73 11.60
CA GLU A 95 -4.81 -2.27 10.89
C GLU A 95 -6.10 -2.52 11.69
N TRP A 96 -6.21 -3.68 12.33
CA TRP A 96 -7.33 -4.01 13.22
C TRP A 96 -7.47 -3.02 14.38
N VAL A 97 -6.38 -2.79 15.11
CA VAL A 97 -6.35 -1.87 16.25
C VAL A 97 -6.68 -0.44 15.80
N GLN A 98 -6.07 0.03 14.71
CA GLN A 98 -6.34 1.36 14.17
C GLN A 98 -7.80 1.52 13.74
N ASN A 99 -8.36 0.51 13.07
CA ASN A 99 -9.75 0.53 12.62
C ASN A 99 -10.73 0.53 13.80
N LEU A 100 -10.48 -0.29 14.84
CA LEU A 100 -11.29 -0.29 16.07
C LEU A 100 -11.26 1.07 16.77
N ASN A 101 -10.08 1.65 16.96
CA ASN A 101 -9.95 2.96 17.60
C ASN A 101 -10.72 4.05 16.84
N ARG A 102 -10.69 4.00 15.50
CA ARG A 102 -11.45 4.93 14.66
C ARG A 102 -12.95 4.71 14.76
N ILE A 103 -13.43 3.46 14.75
CA ILE A 103 -14.85 3.15 14.96
C ILE A 103 -15.32 3.71 16.31
N GLN A 104 -14.59 3.42 17.38
CA GLN A 104 -14.92 3.91 18.73
C GLN A 104 -14.97 5.43 18.79
N TYR A 105 -14.00 6.11 18.16
CA TYR A 105 -13.99 7.56 18.06
C TYR A 105 -15.26 8.10 17.39
N PHE A 106 -15.62 7.59 16.19
CA PHE A 106 -16.78 8.09 15.46
C PHE A 106 -18.10 7.75 16.17
N GLU A 107 -18.22 6.58 16.78
CA GLU A 107 -19.39 6.23 17.59
C GLU A 107 -19.53 7.12 18.82
N SER A 108 -18.43 7.39 19.53
CA SER A 108 -18.42 8.31 20.67
C SER A 108 -18.84 9.71 20.24
N ALA A 109 -18.30 10.21 19.14
CA ALA A 109 -18.61 11.53 18.62
C ALA A 109 -20.07 11.67 18.15
N LEU A 110 -20.66 10.60 17.59
CA LEU A 110 -22.09 10.58 17.25
C LEU A 110 -23.00 10.55 18.49
N ARG A 111 -22.56 9.92 19.59
CA ARG A 111 -23.32 9.85 20.85
C ARG A 111 -23.19 11.10 21.71
N HIS A 112 -22.00 11.69 21.79
CA HIS A 112 -21.63 12.70 22.78
C HIS A 112 -21.30 14.07 22.17
N GLY A 113 -21.33 14.18 20.84
CA GLY A 113 -20.86 15.36 20.11
C GLY A 113 -19.37 15.26 19.78
N SER A 114 -19.01 15.82 18.62
CA SER A 114 -17.63 15.85 18.15
C SER A 114 -16.95 17.17 18.51
N PRO A 115 -15.65 17.17 18.87
CA PRO A 115 -14.86 18.40 18.95
C PRO A 115 -14.57 19.03 17.57
N ASN A 116 -14.83 18.33 16.46
CA ASN A 116 -14.52 18.78 15.10
C ASN A 116 -15.74 19.37 14.37
N GLN A 117 -15.48 20.28 13.42
CA GLN A 117 -16.49 20.99 12.61
C GLN A 117 -17.24 20.15 11.56
N ALA A 118 -16.86 18.88 11.34
CA ALA A 118 -17.49 18.05 10.31
C ALA A 118 -18.90 17.61 10.71
N SER A 119 -19.77 17.39 9.72
CA SER A 119 -21.19 17.17 9.97
C SER A 119 -21.48 15.80 10.55
N HIS A 120 -22.62 15.67 11.23
CA HIS A 120 -23.09 14.40 11.75
C HIS A 120 -23.28 13.33 10.64
N ASP A 121 -23.63 13.75 9.42
CA ASP A 121 -23.77 12.84 8.28
C ASP A 121 -22.41 12.40 7.70
N ASP A 122 -21.40 13.27 7.72
CA ASP A 122 -20.03 12.88 7.39
C ASP A 122 -19.52 11.77 8.32
N TYR A 123 -19.91 11.84 9.61
CA TYR A 123 -19.49 10.88 10.62
C TYR A 123 -20.16 9.53 10.40
N LYS A 124 -21.46 9.52 10.07
CA LYS A 124 -22.17 8.29 9.68
C LYS A 124 -21.52 7.64 8.46
N LYS A 125 -21.16 8.43 7.43
CA LYS A 125 -20.50 7.91 6.23
C LYS A 125 -19.14 7.28 6.57
N ARG A 126 -18.28 8.01 7.29
CA ARG A 126 -16.97 7.49 7.72
C ARG A 126 -17.09 6.23 8.58
N LEU A 127 -18.09 6.17 9.47
CA LEU A 127 -18.35 4.99 10.28
C LEU A 127 -18.79 3.80 9.42
N ALA A 128 -19.59 4.00 8.38
CA ALA A 128 -19.97 2.95 7.43
C ALA A 128 -18.73 2.41 6.69
N ASP A 129 -17.88 3.30 6.17
CA ASP A 129 -16.64 2.92 5.47
C ASP A 129 -15.70 2.11 6.40
N LEU A 130 -15.58 2.51 7.68
CA LEU A 130 -14.77 1.79 8.67
C LEU A 130 -15.35 0.43 9.06
N LYS A 131 -16.68 0.27 9.07
CA LYS A 131 -17.33 -1.02 9.30
C LYS A 131 -17.10 -1.97 8.13
N GLU A 132 -17.10 -1.44 6.91
CA GLU A 132 -16.74 -2.21 5.73
C GLU A 132 -15.26 -2.64 5.77
N ARG A 133 -14.35 -1.72 6.11
CA ARG A 133 -12.94 -2.03 6.35
C ARG A 133 -12.76 -3.07 7.46
N GLN A 134 -13.56 -2.98 8.53
CA GLN A 134 -13.55 -3.96 9.63
C GLN A 134 -13.88 -5.38 9.13
N ARG A 135 -14.87 -5.49 8.24
CA ARG A 135 -15.25 -6.77 7.64
C ARG A 135 -14.11 -7.36 6.84
N LEU A 136 -13.48 -6.55 5.97
CA LEU A 136 -12.33 -6.97 5.17
C LEU A 136 -11.15 -7.44 6.05
N ILE A 137 -10.78 -6.66 7.09
CA ILE A 137 -9.71 -7.05 8.03
C ILE A 137 -10.04 -8.37 8.72
N ARG A 138 -11.31 -8.60 9.11
CA ARG A 138 -11.72 -9.87 9.73
C ARG A 138 -11.59 -11.05 8.77
N GLU A 139 -12.10 -10.91 7.56
CA GLU A 139 -12.03 -11.97 6.54
C GLU A 139 -10.57 -12.32 6.22
N ARG A 140 -9.73 -11.31 5.99
CA ARG A 140 -8.31 -11.53 5.72
C ARG A 140 -7.55 -12.05 6.93
N GLY A 141 -7.84 -11.55 8.12
CA GLY A 141 -7.20 -11.98 9.36
C GLY A 141 -7.40 -13.48 9.64
N VAL A 142 -8.60 -14.01 9.40
CA VAL A 142 -8.89 -15.45 9.54
C VAL A 142 -8.13 -16.30 8.52
N GLN A 143 -7.93 -15.79 7.30
CA GLN A 143 -7.13 -16.49 6.28
C GLN A 143 -5.64 -16.57 6.65
N ILE A 144 -5.11 -15.52 7.30
CA ILE A 144 -3.70 -15.44 7.72
C ILE A 144 -3.47 -16.24 9.00
N ASP A 145 -4.35 -16.10 9.98
CA ASP A 145 -4.24 -16.75 11.28
C ASP A 145 -5.61 -17.20 11.81
N PRO A 146 -5.97 -18.49 11.59
CA PRO A 146 -7.22 -19.05 12.08
C PRO A 146 -7.36 -19.04 13.60
N THR A 147 -6.26 -18.89 14.35
CA THR A 147 -6.28 -18.82 15.82
C THR A 147 -6.78 -17.47 16.36
N GLY A 148 -6.92 -16.47 15.48
CA GLY A 148 -7.53 -15.18 15.82
C GLY A 148 -6.57 -14.18 16.46
N ARG A 149 -5.25 -14.43 16.46
CA ARG A 149 -4.27 -13.49 17.04
C ARG A 149 -4.30 -12.13 16.36
N VAL A 150 -4.69 -12.05 15.09
CA VAL A 150 -4.92 -10.77 14.37
C VAL A 150 -5.81 -9.81 15.17
N PHE A 151 -6.75 -10.35 15.96
CA PHE A 151 -7.75 -9.58 16.66
C PHE A 151 -7.44 -9.35 18.14
N ASP A 152 -6.34 -9.90 18.64
CA ASP A 152 -5.94 -9.83 20.05
C ASP A 152 -5.05 -8.60 20.30
N ALA A 153 -5.55 -7.67 21.11
CA ALA A 153 -4.81 -6.46 21.48
C ALA A 153 -3.63 -6.73 22.43
N ALA A 154 -3.69 -7.80 23.25
CA ALA A 154 -2.58 -8.17 24.13
C ALA A 154 -1.39 -8.68 23.30
N ASP A 155 -1.64 -9.54 22.30
CA ASP A 155 -0.60 -10.04 21.39
C ASP A 155 0.04 -8.90 20.57
N TYR A 156 -0.70 -7.84 20.26
CA TYR A 156 -0.14 -6.64 19.62
C TYR A 156 0.80 -5.86 20.55
N LEU A 157 0.36 -5.57 21.78
CA LEU A 157 1.16 -4.82 22.75
C LEU A 157 2.43 -5.57 23.15
N ASP A 158 2.36 -6.90 23.29
CA ASP A 158 3.53 -7.72 23.65
C ASP A 158 4.59 -7.75 22.53
N ARG A 159 4.18 -7.61 21.26
CA ARG A 159 5.10 -7.65 20.10
C ARG A 159 5.62 -6.29 19.66
N PHE A 160 4.81 -5.24 19.81
CA PHE A 160 5.05 -3.92 19.22
C PHE A 160 4.83 -2.76 20.20
N GLY A 161 4.62 -3.06 21.48
CA GLY A 161 4.68 -2.05 22.54
C GLY A 161 6.05 -1.37 22.54
N PRO A 162 6.15 -0.10 22.98
CA PRO A 162 7.45 0.54 23.16
C PRO A 162 8.29 -0.33 24.08
N ALA A 163 9.51 -0.68 23.66
CA ALA A 163 10.48 -1.30 24.55
C ALA A 163 10.69 -0.36 25.74
N GLU A 164 10.58 -0.89 26.96
CA GLU A 164 10.88 -0.16 28.20
C GLU A 164 12.28 0.47 28.18
#